data_AF-A0A7X6USQ5-F1
#
_entry.id   AF-A0A7X6USQ5-F1
#
_cell.length_a   1.000
_cell.length_b   1.000
_cell.length_c   1.000
_cell.angle_alpha   90.00
_cell.angle_beta   90.00
_cell.angle_gamma   90.00
#
_symmetry.space_group_name_H-M   'P 1'
#
loop_
_entity.id
_entity.type
_entity.pdbx_description
1 polymer ?
#
loop_
_entity_poly.entity_id
_entity_poly.type
_entity_poly.pdbx_seq_one_letter_code
_entity_poly.pdbx_strand_id
1 'polypeptide(L)'
;MKKVLVSIVAVLLSALYLPAEEVQQTNVVSVVLTTQDGSRIVGSPVNAEIALETTFGSVSLPLAILKVIENETSTTNTVLHFENGDRLSGKWQDEAFMLKTAFGEQKVSLALVKSI
;
A
#
# COMPACT_ATOMS: atom_id res chain seq x y z
N MET A 1 -31.92 2.13 62.73
CA MET A 1 -32.14 1.08 61.72
C MET A 1 -31.89 1.66 60.32
N LYS A 2 -31.06 0.95 59.55
CA LYS A 2 -30.59 1.14 58.17
C LYS A 2 -31.52 1.89 57.21
N LYS A 3 -30.99 2.83 56.39
CA LYS A 3 -31.17 3.02 54.92
C LYS A 3 -30.00 3.89 54.40
N VAL A 4 -28.85 3.30 53.98
CA VAL A 4 -28.48 2.96 52.58
C VAL A 4 -28.48 4.22 51.69
N LEU A 5 -27.34 4.90 51.45
CA LEU A 5 -26.19 4.54 50.60
C LEU A 5 -26.57 4.19 49.15
N VAL A 6 -27.18 5.12 48.41
CA VAL A 6 -27.17 5.08 46.94
C VAL A 6 -27.24 6.53 46.47
N SER A 7 -26.17 7.04 45.85
CA SER A 7 -26.24 8.15 44.88
C SER A 7 -24.88 8.57 44.31
N ILE A 8 -23.77 7.94 44.72
CA ILE A 8 -22.45 8.17 44.09
C ILE A 8 -22.14 7.02 43.12
N VAL A 9 -22.95 6.86 42.07
CA VAL A 9 -22.60 5.93 40.96
C VAL A 9 -22.91 6.53 39.58
N ALA A 10 -23.65 7.65 39.48
CA ALA A 10 -24.10 8.15 38.18
C ALA A 10 -23.15 9.13 37.46
N VAL A 11 -22.01 9.54 38.05
CA VAL A 11 -21.12 10.55 37.44
C VAL A 11 -19.83 9.97 36.85
N LEU A 12 -19.54 8.68 37.07
CA LEU A 12 -18.31 8.05 36.56
C LEU A 12 -18.47 7.32 35.21
N LEU A 13 -19.67 7.33 34.61
CA LEU A 13 -19.94 6.55 33.39
C LEU A 13 -19.79 7.34 32.08
N SER A 14 -19.31 8.57 32.12
CA SER A 14 -19.11 9.42 30.92
C SER A 14 -17.66 9.58 30.48
N ALA A 15 -16.68 9.02 31.22
CA ALA A 15 -15.25 9.20 30.92
C ALA A 15 -14.62 8.06 30.09
N LEU A 16 -15.40 7.07 29.66
CA LEU A 16 -14.92 5.91 28.89
C LEU A 16 -15.49 5.88 27.46
N TYR A 17 -15.52 7.04 26.80
CA TYR A 17 -15.58 7.11 25.35
C TYR A 17 -14.35 7.87 24.88
N LEU A 18 -13.19 7.26 25.07
CA LEU A 18 -12.03 7.58 24.24
C LEU A 18 -12.41 7.09 22.84
N PRO A 19 -12.44 7.94 21.80
CA PRO A 19 -12.42 7.43 20.44
C PRO A 19 -11.16 6.58 20.33
N ALA A 20 -11.32 5.31 19.96
CA ALA A 20 -10.19 4.54 19.50
C ALA A 20 -9.70 5.27 18.23
N GLU A 21 -8.61 6.02 18.35
CA GLU A 21 -7.82 6.37 17.18
C GLU A 21 -7.39 5.03 16.60
N GLU A 22 -8.04 4.62 15.52
CA GLU A 22 -7.50 3.59 14.64
C GLU A 22 -6.17 4.14 14.14
N VAL A 23 -5.10 3.81 14.86
CA VAL A 23 -3.75 3.92 14.35
C VAL A 23 -3.73 2.98 13.15
N GLN A 24 -4.02 3.52 11.97
CA GLN A 24 -3.76 2.85 10.71
C GLN A 24 -2.28 2.50 10.75
N GLN A 25 -2.00 1.25 11.10
CA GLN A 25 -0.68 0.69 11.09
C GLN A 25 -0.23 0.73 9.64
N THR A 26 0.42 1.83 9.27
CA THR A 26 0.98 2.04 7.95
C THR A 26 2.11 1.03 7.90
N ASN A 27 1.84 -0.16 7.36
CA ASN A 27 2.90 -1.09 7.02
C ASN A 27 3.81 -0.33 6.07
N VAL A 28 4.97 0.11 6.57
CA VAL A 28 5.95 0.86 5.80
C VAL A 28 6.55 -0.14 4.82
N VAL A 29 5.93 -0.27 3.65
CA VAL A 29 6.45 -1.09 2.56
C VAL A 29 7.70 -0.38 2.03
N SER A 30 8.83 -1.08 2.01
CA SER A 30 10.02 -0.66 1.28
C SER A 30 10.10 -1.46 0.00
N VAL A 31 10.31 -0.79 -1.12
CA VAL A 31 10.36 -1.39 -2.45
C VAL A 31 11.74 -1.17 -3.09
N VAL A 32 12.10 -2.05 -4.03
CA VAL A 32 13.33 -1.91 -4.81
C VAL A 32 13.00 -1.88 -6.29
N LEU A 33 12.90 -0.67 -6.83
CA LEU A 33 12.68 -0.47 -8.24
C LEU A 33 13.98 -0.73 -9.00
N THR A 34 13.90 -1.63 -9.99
CA THR A 34 14.99 -1.91 -10.93
C THR A 34 14.62 -1.37 -12.30
N THR A 35 15.48 -0.53 -12.87
CA THR A 35 15.28 0.06 -14.19
C THR A 35 15.82 -0.84 -15.31
N GLN A 36 15.46 -0.55 -16.56
CA GLN A 36 15.88 -1.31 -17.73
C GLN A 36 17.40 -1.30 -17.94
N ASP A 37 18.09 -0.24 -17.53
CA ASP A 37 19.56 -0.13 -17.57
C ASP A 37 20.26 -0.87 -16.41
N GLY A 38 19.49 -1.48 -15.49
CA GLY A 38 20.01 -2.20 -14.33
C GLY A 38 20.23 -1.35 -13.08
N SER A 39 20.00 -0.04 -13.13
CA SER A 39 20.04 0.81 -11.94
C SER A 39 18.96 0.39 -10.92
N ARG A 40 19.20 0.67 -9.63
CA ARG A 40 18.29 0.30 -8.54
C ARG A 40 17.98 1.51 -7.67
N ILE A 41 16.70 1.72 -7.40
CA ILE A 41 16.18 2.79 -6.55
C ILE A 41 15.45 2.14 -5.38
N VAL A 42 15.83 2.52 -4.16
CA VAL A 42 15.21 2.02 -2.93
C VAL A 42 14.43 3.15 -2.27
N GLY A 43 13.23 2.85 -1.82
CA GLY A 43 12.41 3.83 -1.11
C GLY A 43 11.07 3.23 -0.67
N SER A 44 10.24 4.09 -0.11
CA SER A 44 8.85 3.75 0.22
C SER A 44 7.94 4.28 -0.88
N PRO A 45 6.95 3.49 -1.34
CA PRO A 45 6.01 3.97 -2.33
C PRO A 45 5.15 5.07 -1.71
N VAL A 46 4.84 6.12 -2.49
CA VAL A 46 3.96 7.20 -2.04
C VAL A 46 2.51 6.72 -1.98
N ASN A 47 2.12 5.87 -2.94
CA ASN A 47 0.82 5.21 -2.97
C ASN A 47 0.93 3.80 -2.42
N ALA A 48 0.00 3.39 -1.56
CA ALA A 48 0.00 2.04 -0.99
C ALA A 48 -0.61 0.97 -1.91
N GLU A 49 -1.25 1.39 -3.01
CA GLU A 49 -1.96 0.54 -3.95
C GLU A 49 -1.57 0.86 -5.40
N ILE A 50 -1.79 -0.09 -6.29
CA ILE A 50 -1.65 0.07 -7.74
C ILE A 50 -2.95 -0.26 -8.45
N ALA A 51 -3.25 0.48 -9.52
CA ALA A 51 -4.39 0.22 -10.39
C ALA A 51 -3.96 -0.60 -11.61
N LEU A 52 -4.55 -1.79 -11.75
CA LEU A 52 -4.30 -2.71 -12.85
C LEU A 52 -5.58 -2.94 -13.66
N GLU A 53 -5.53 -2.69 -14.96
CA GLU A 53 -6.60 -3.04 -15.89
C GLU A 53 -6.42 -4.47 -16.37
N THR A 54 -7.34 -5.34 -15.98
CA THR A 54 -7.34 -6.75 -16.38
C THR A 54 -8.40 -6.98 -17.47
N THR A 55 -8.43 -8.20 -18.02
CA THR A 55 -9.53 -8.61 -18.92
C THR A 55 -10.90 -8.63 -18.24
N PHE A 56 -10.95 -8.64 -16.91
CA PHE A 56 -12.17 -8.67 -16.11
C PHE A 56 -12.55 -7.27 -15.58
N GLY A 57 -11.75 -6.25 -15.89
CA GLY A 57 -11.92 -4.87 -15.45
C GLY A 57 -10.77 -4.35 -14.58
N SER A 58 -10.94 -3.13 -14.10
CA SER A 58 -9.97 -2.45 -13.24
C SER A 58 -9.98 -2.98 -11.81
N VAL A 59 -8.79 -3.22 -11.26
CA VAL A 59 -8.59 -3.69 -9.88
C VAL A 59 -7.55 -2.81 -9.19
N SER A 60 -7.83 -2.39 -7.95
CA SER A 60 -6.85 -1.76 -7.07
C SER A 60 -6.24 -2.82 -6.15
N LEU A 61 -4.91 -2.90 -6.09
CA LEU A 61 -4.19 -3.93 -5.36
C LEU A 61 -3.19 -3.29 -4.38
N PRO A 62 -3.24 -3.64 -3.08
CA PRO A 62 -2.25 -3.19 -2.12
C PRO A 62 -0.85 -3.71 -2.46
N LEU A 63 0.15 -2.83 -2.44
CA LEU A 63 1.56 -3.23 -2.66
C LEU A 63 2.05 -4.23 -1.60
N ALA A 64 1.49 -4.17 -0.38
CA ALA A 64 1.88 -5.03 0.74
C ALA A 64 1.60 -6.53 0.52
N ILE A 65 0.74 -6.90 -0.43
CA ILE A 65 0.44 -8.30 -0.77
C ILE A 65 1.20 -8.78 -2.01
N LEU A 66 1.93 -7.89 -2.67
CA LEU A 66 2.69 -8.17 -3.87
C LEU A 66 4.14 -8.48 -3.49
N LYS A 67 4.66 -9.52 -4.14
CA LYS A 67 6.05 -9.96 -3.98
C LYS A 67 6.96 -9.31 -5.00
N VAL A 68 6.52 -9.27 -6.25
CA VAL A 68 7.25 -8.68 -7.38
C VAL A 68 6.25 -8.12 -8.39
N ILE A 69 6.57 -6.96 -8.95
CA ILE A 69 5.89 -6.43 -10.13
C ILE A 69 6.87 -6.48 -11.30
N GLU A 70 6.52 -7.17 -12.37
CA GLU A 70 7.33 -7.25 -13.59
C GLU A 70 6.65 -6.49 -14.73
N ASN A 71 7.37 -5.54 -15.33
CA ASN A 71 6.94 -4.88 -16.55
C ASN A 71 7.59 -5.58 -17.74
N GLU A 72 6.77 -6.05 -18.67
CA GLU A 72 7.26 -6.73 -19.86
C GLU A 72 7.68 -5.70 -20.91
N THR A 73 8.97 -5.63 -21.25
CA THR A 73 9.53 -4.54 -22.07
C THR A 73 8.93 -4.45 -23.48
N SER A 74 8.41 -5.56 -24.01
CA SER A 74 7.85 -5.66 -25.35
C SER A 74 6.33 -5.42 -25.40
N THR A 75 5.66 -5.36 -24.25
CA THR A 75 4.21 -5.17 -24.19
C THR A 75 3.87 -4.05 -23.22
N THR A 76 2.60 -3.61 -23.18
CA THR A 76 2.12 -2.70 -22.12
C THR A 76 1.62 -3.50 -20.90
N ASN A 77 1.98 -4.77 -20.83
CA ASN A 77 1.46 -5.70 -19.84
C ASN A 77 2.42 -5.74 -18.63
N THR A 78 1.80 -5.72 -17.46
CA THR A 78 2.44 -5.86 -16.16
C THR A 78 1.98 -7.18 -15.56
N VAL A 79 2.92 -7.92 -14.98
CA VAL A 79 2.65 -9.17 -14.27
C VAL A 79 2.94 -8.96 -12.79
N LEU A 80 1.91 -9.11 -11.98
CA LEU A 80 1.99 -9.08 -10.52
C LEU A 80 2.18 -10.50 -10.01
N HIS A 81 3.15 -10.69 -9.12
CA HIS A 81 3.36 -11.94 -8.41
C HIS A 81 3.00 -11.73 -6.94
N PHE A 82 2.14 -12.58 -6.41
CA PHE A 82 1.68 -12.51 -5.03
C PHE A 82 2.54 -13.41 -4.12
N GLU A 83 2.54 -13.14 -2.82
CA GLU A 83 3.29 -13.94 -1.84
C GLU A 83 2.84 -15.41 -1.79
N ASN A 84 1.59 -15.69 -2.14
CA ASN A 84 1.05 -17.05 -2.21
C ASN A 84 1.44 -17.82 -3.50
N GLY A 85 2.18 -17.18 -4.42
CA GLY A 85 2.59 -17.77 -5.70
C GLY A 85 1.61 -17.54 -6.86
N ASP A 86 0.46 -16.92 -6.62
CA ASP A 86 -0.47 -16.55 -7.68
C ASP A 86 0.11 -15.44 -8.55
N ARG A 87 -0.46 -15.29 -9.75
CA ARG A 87 -0.07 -14.26 -10.71
C ARG A 87 -1.30 -13.58 -11.28
N LEU A 88 -1.21 -12.27 -11.46
CA LEU A 88 -2.22 -11.48 -12.16
C LEU A 88 -1.54 -10.64 -13.25
N SER A 89 -2.10 -10.68 -14.45
CA SER A 89 -1.63 -9.89 -15.58
C SER A 89 -2.65 -8.83 -15.95
N GLY A 90 -2.15 -7.67 -16.34
CA GLY A 90 -2.97 -6.57 -16.83
C GLY A 90 -2.13 -5.36 -17.18
N LYS A 91 -2.78 -4.29 -17.62
CA LYS A 91 -2.12 -3.02 -17.93
C LYS A 91 -2.08 -2.15 -16.69
N TRP A 92 -0.90 -1.72 -16.27
CA TRP A 92 -0.78 -0.70 -15.23
C TRP A 92 -1.28 0.64 -15.80
N GLN A 93 -2.22 1.26 -15.08
CA GLN A 93 -2.87 2.49 -15.53
C GLN A 93 -2.08 3.78 -15.28
N ASP A 94 -1.13 3.78 -14.34
CA ASP A 94 -0.28 4.94 -14.07
C ASP A 94 0.86 5.04 -15.09
N GLU A 95 1.30 6.26 -15.40
CA GLU A 95 2.48 6.46 -16.26
C GLU A 95 3.81 6.38 -15.49
N ALA A 96 3.74 6.52 -14.16
CA ALA A 96 4.91 6.62 -13.30
C ALA A 96 4.63 6.06 -11.91
N PHE A 97 5.68 5.51 -11.30
CA PHE A 97 5.69 5.07 -9.93
C PHE A 97 6.34 6.13 -9.04
N MET A 98 5.63 6.50 -7.97
CA MET A 98 6.05 7.54 -7.03
C MET A 98 6.75 6.90 -5.83
N LEU A 99 8.03 7.24 -5.61
CA LEU A 99 8.83 6.78 -4.47
C LEU A 99 9.27 7.94 -3.59
N LYS A 100 9.18 7.78 -2.27
CA LYS A 100 9.95 8.56 -1.32
C LYS A 100 11.28 7.88 -1.04
N THR A 101 12.37 8.54 -1.43
CA THR A 101 13.75 8.08 -1.24
C THR A 101 14.46 8.93 -0.20
N ALA A 102 15.73 8.60 0.10
CA ALA A 102 16.60 9.44 0.93
C ALA A 102 16.84 10.84 0.34
N PHE A 103 16.65 11.02 -0.97
CA PHE A 103 16.80 12.29 -1.68
C PHE A 103 15.47 13.02 -1.88
N GLY A 104 14.41 12.58 -1.20
CA GLY A 104 13.05 13.11 -1.36
C GLY A 104 12.20 12.27 -2.31
N GLU A 105 11.06 12.84 -2.71
CA GLU A 105 10.11 12.19 -3.60
C GLU A 105 10.60 12.19 -5.05
N GLN A 106 10.48 11.03 -5.69
CA GLN A 106 10.94 10.75 -7.05
C GLN A 106 9.77 10.18 -7.85
N LYS A 107 9.54 10.76 -9.03
CA LYS A 107 8.60 10.25 -10.02
C LYS A 107 9.37 9.44 -11.06
N VAL A 108 9.23 8.11 -11.04
CA VAL A 108 9.94 7.22 -11.97
C VAL A 108 8.99 6.76 -13.05
N SER A 109 9.26 7.09 -14.31
CA SER A 109 8.43 6.64 -15.43
C SER A 109 8.43 5.12 -15.53
N LEU A 110 7.24 4.49 -15.63
CA LEU A 110 7.12 3.05 -15.78
C LEU A 110 7.78 2.51 -17.06
N ALA A 111 7.93 3.36 -18.08
CA ALA A 111 8.65 3.02 -19.31
C ALA A 111 10.14 2.72 -19.07
N LEU A 112 10.72 3.17 -17.95
CA LEU A 112 12.09 2.87 -17.55
C LEU A 112 12.17 1.72 -16.54
N VAL A 113 11.04 1.30 -15.97
CA VAL A 113 10.98 0.29 -14.91
C VAL A 113 10.94 -1.09 -15.53
N LYS A 114 11.84 -1.96 -15.06
CA LYS A 114 11.82 -3.39 -15.38
C LYS A 114 11.05 -4.16 -14.32
N SER A 115 11.32 -3.90 -13.05
CA SER A 115 10.62 -4.55 -11.95
C SER A 115 10.61 -3.69 -10.69
N ILE A 116 9.68 -3.98 -9.78
CA ILE A 116 9.58 -3.37 -8.44
C ILE A 116 9.46 -4.48 -7.41
#